data_AF-A0A9E4YCJ9-F1
#
_entry.id   AF-A0A9E4YCJ9-F1
#
_cell.length_a   1.000
_cell.length_b   1.000
_cell.length_c   1.000
_cell.angle_alpha   90.00
_cell.angle_beta   90.00
_cell.angle_gamma   90.00
#
_symmetry.space_group_name_H-M   'P 1'
#
loop_
_entity.id
_entity.type
_entity.pdbx_description
1 polymer ?
#
loop_
_entity_poly.entity_id
_entity_poly.type
_entity_poly.pdbx_seq_one_letter_code
_entity_poly.pdbx_strand_id
1 'polypeptide(L)' 'MTEAGSGIVHLKIHEPGEYVFYCSVPGHQAAGMEGKLIVTQD' A
#
# COMPACT_ATOMS: atom_id res chain seq x y z
N MET A 1 6.39 -3.88 20.58
CA MET A 1 6.03 -4.32 19.21
C MET A 1 4.57 -4.80 19.24
N THR A 2 3.61 -3.90 19.52
CA THR A 2 2.25 -4.31 19.94
C THR A 2 1.11 -3.41 19.42
N GLU A 3 1.33 -2.57 18.41
CA GLU A 3 0.28 -1.67 17.90
C GLU A 3 -0.10 -2.05 16.47
N ALA A 4 -0.82 -3.17 16.32
CA ALA A 4 -1.50 -3.45 15.06
C ALA A 4 -2.76 -2.58 14.99
N GLY A 5 -2.72 -1.52 14.19
CA GLY A 5 -3.87 -0.65 13.92
C GLY A 5 -4.68 -1.14 12.71
N SER A 6 -5.99 -0.92 12.72
CA SER A 6 -6.86 -1.12 11.54
C SER A 6 -7.57 0.19 11.18
N GLY A 7 -7.87 0.38 9.89
CA GLY A 7 -8.53 1.57 9.38
C GLY A 7 -9.04 1.36 7.96
N ILE A 8 -10.00 2.20 7.54
CA ILE A 8 -10.53 2.22 6.18
C ILE A 8 -9.90 3.39 5.43
N VAL A 9 -9.44 3.13 4.20
CA VAL A 9 -8.92 4.16 3.28
C VAL A 9 -9.78 4.14 2.02
N HIS A 10 -10.30 5.31 1.62
CA HIS A 10 -11.01 5.46 0.36
C HIS A 10 -10.02 5.92 -0.73
N LEU A 11 -9.88 5.10 -1.77
CA LEU A 11 -8.97 5.34 -2.90
C LEU A 11 -9.80 5.50 -4.17
N LYS A 12 -9.51 6.54 -4.96
CA LYS A 12 -10.07 6.69 -6.31
C LYS A 12 -8.93 6.59 -7.32
N ILE A 13 -8.84 5.46 -8.00
CA ILE A 13 -7.83 5.20 -9.03
C ILE A 13 -8.48 5.37 -10.40
N HIS A 14 -7.88 6.21 -11.24
CA HIS A 14 -8.46 6.61 -12.52
C HIS A 14 -8.00 5.74 -13.69
N GLU A 15 -6.87 5.06 -13.56
CA GLU A 15 -6.21 4.34 -14.65
C GLU A 15 -5.80 2.93 -14.19
N PRO A 16 -5.85 1.92 -15.08
CA PRO A 16 -5.30 0.61 -14.80
C PRO A 16 -3.77 0.68 -14.66
N GLY A 17 -3.22 -0.16 -13.78
CA GLY A 17 -1.79 -0.16 -13.54
C GLY A 17 -1.38 -0.90 -12.28
N GLU A 18 -0.07 -0.98 -12.09
CA GLU A 18 0.55 -1.55 -10.90
C GLU A 18 1.03 -0.43 -9.99
N TYR A 19 0.57 -0.44 -8.74
CA TYR A 19 0.91 0.56 -7.73
C TYR A 19 1.60 -0.12 -6.56
N VAL A 20 2.71 0.46 -6.09
CA VAL A 20 3.40 0.00 -4.88
C VAL A 20 2.91 0.82 -3.69
N PHE A 21 2.28 0.15 -2.73
CA PHE A 21 1.97 0.70 -1.43
C PHE A 21 3.10 0.33 -0.46
N TYR A 22 3.65 1.31 0.25
CA TYR A 22 4.73 1.07 1.20
C TYR A 22 4.58 1.96 2.42
N CYS A 23 5.23 1.59 3.52
CA CYS A 23 5.30 2.42 4.71
C CYS A 23 6.44 3.45 4.58
N SER A 24 6.11 4.74 4.70
CA SER A 24 7.07 5.85 4.61
C SER A 24 7.97 6.02 5.85
N VAL A 25 7.79 5.18 6.87
CA VAL A 25 8.63 5.19 8.07
C VAL A 25 10.06 4.77 7.68
N PRO A 26 11.10 5.54 8.09
CA PRO A 26 12.48 5.22 7.76
C PRO A 26 12.84 3.76 8.11
N GLY A 27 13.37 3.03 7.14
CA GLY A 27 13.77 1.63 7.30
C GLY A 27 12.64 0.60 7.13
N HIS A 28 11.35 0.96 7.18
CA HIS A 28 10.25 -0.02 7.06
C HIS A 28 10.13 -0.59 5.66
N GLN A 29 10.25 0.25 4.63
CA GLN A 29 10.26 -0.23 3.24
C GLN A 29 11.47 -1.15 2.99
N ALA A 30 12.66 -0.79 3.46
CA ALA A 30 13.87 -1.63 3.33
C ALA A 30 13.75 -2.96 4.09
N ALA A 31 12.96 -2.99 5.17
CA ALA A 31 12.61 -4.21 5.89
C ALA A 31 11.48 -5.03 5.23
N GLY A 32 10.96 -4.58 4.08
CA GLY A 32 9.95 -5.30 3.29
C GLY A 32 8.50 -4.92 3.59
N MET A 33 8.24 -3.80 4.27
CA MET A 33 6.86 -3.29 4.46
C MET A 33 6.34 -2.60 3.19
N GLU A 34 6.13 -3.41 2.15
CA GLU A 34 5.57 -3.03 0.86
C GLU A 34 4.51 -4.03 0.40
N GLY A 35 3.60 -3.58 -0.47
CA GLY A 35 2.54 -4.37 -1.07
C GLY A 35 2.22 -3.86 -2.48
N LYS A 36 1.78 -4.77 -3.36
CA LYS A 36 1.42 -4.45 -4.74
C LYS A 36 -0.09 -4.38 -4.90
N LEU A 37 -0.58 -3.28 -5.44
CA LEU A 37 -1.98 -3.08 -5.80
C LEU A 37 -2.07 -3.09 -7.33
N ILE A 38 -2.80 -4.07 -7.87
CA ILE A 38 -3.01 -4.23 -9.32
C ILE A 38 -4.42 -3.75 -9.62
N VAL A 39 -4.54 -2.72 -10.46
CA VAL A 39 -5.82 -2.22 -10.98
C VAL A 39 -5.97 -2.70 -12.40
N THR A 40 -6.99 -3.52 -12.63
CA THR A 40 -7.38 -3.98 -13.97
C THR A 40 -8.59 -3.18 -14.46
N GLN A 41 -8.70 -3.05 -15.78
CA GLN A 41 -9.93 -2.62 -16.44
C GLN A 41 -10.60 -3.85 -17.04
N ASP A 42 -11.91 -3.95 -16.87
CA ASP A 42 -12.75 -4.95 -17.54
C ASP A 42 -13.03 -4.54 -19.00
#